data_AF-E0NVM4-F1
#
_entry.id   AF-E0NVM4-F1
#
_cell.length_a   1.000
_cell.length_b   1.000
_cell.length_c   1.000
_cell.angle_alpha   90.00
_cell.angle_beta   90.00
_cell.angle_gamma   90.00
#
_symmetry.space_group_name_H-M   'P 1'
#
loop_
_entity.id
_entity.type
_entity.pdbx_description
1 polymer ?
#
loop_
_entity_poly.entity_id
_entity_poly.type
_entity_poly.pdbx_seq_one_letter_code
_entity_poly.pdbx_strand_id
1 'polypeptide(L)' 'MARHMFGTMSLSAGIPIESIAKMMGHTSISSTQIYAQITDNKILEEMDRLIRKHQTEETSLSPISTHDIATKDIKL' A
#
# COMPACT_ATOMS: atom_id res chain seq x y z
N MET A 1 -22.66 1.61 16.98
CA MET A 1 -21.80 0.89 16.02
C MET A 1 -22.09 1.17 14.56
N ALA A 2 -23.34 1.29 14.09
CA ALA A 2 -23.65 1.48 12.67
C ALA A 2 -22.95 2.70 12.00
N ARG A 3 -22.91 3.86 12.68
CA ARG A 3 -22.23 5.08 12.17
C ARG A 3 -20.72 4.89 11.96
N HIS A 4 -20.05 4.17 12.86
CA HIS A 4 -18.63 3.87 12.74
C HIS A 4 -18.34 2.93 11.57
N MET A 5 -19.14 1.87 11.44
CA MET A 5 -19.02 0.94 10.32
C MET A 5 -19.26 1.62 8.97
N PHE A 6 -20.31 2.46 8.90
CA PHE A 6 -20.63 3.25 7.71
C PHE A 6 -19.47 4.17 7.31
N GLY A 7 -18.93 4.97 8.24
CA GLY A 7 -17.82 5.88 7.94
C GLY A 7 -16.58 5.18 7.42
N THR A 8 -16.15 4.09 8.07
CA THR A 8 -14.97 3.31 7.64
C THR A 8 -15.19 2.62 6.29
N MET A 9 -16.37 2.06 6.04
CA MET A 9 -16.68 1.41 4.74
C MET A 9 -16.75 2.43 3.60
N SER A 10 -17.38 3.59 3.82
CA SER A 10 -17.48 4.64 2.82
C SER A 10 -16.11 5.21 2.43
N LEU A 11 -15.20 5.40 3.41
CA LEU A 11 -13.81 5.79 3.10
C LEU A 11 -13.07 4.70 2.33
N SER A 12 -13.25 3.44 2.70
CA SER A 12 -12.65 2.30 1.98
C SER A 12 -13.17 2.19 0.54
N ALA A 13 -14.39 2.67 0.28
CA ALA A 13 -14.98 2.77 -1.06
C ALA A 13 -14.52 4.03 -1.84
N GLY A 14 -13.63 4.85 -1.28
CA GLY A 14 -13.09 6.05 -1.93
C GLY A 14 -14.00 7.28 -1.86
N ILE A 15 -15.02 7.28 -1.00
CA ILE A 15 -15.90 8.44 -0.84
C ILE A 15 -15.18 9.52 -0.01
N PRO A 16 -15.16 10.79 -0.46
CA PRO A 16 -14.56 11.89 0.30
C PRO A 16 -15.18 12.04 1.69
N ILE A 17 -14.35 12.40 2.68
CA ILE A 17 -14.74 12.48 4.08
C ILE A 17 -15.81 13.56 4.34
N GLU A 18 -15.82 14.62 3.54
CA GLU A 18 -16.80 15.71 3.56
C GLU A 18 -18.18 15.19 3.16
N SER A 19 -18.24 14.35 2.13
CA SER A 19 -19.47 13.71 1.68
C SER A 19 -20.01 12.76 2.73
N ILE A 20 -19.14 12.00 3.40
CA ILE A 20 -19.50 11.12 4.52
C ILE A 20 -20.05 11.92 5.69
N ALA A 21 -19.36 13.00 6.10
CA ALA A 21 -19.81 13.89 7.16
C ALA A 21 -21.21 14.46 6.87
N LYS A 22 -21.45 14.89 5.62
CA LYS A 22 -22.76 15.39 5.17
C LYS A 22 -23.84 14.31 5.23
N MET A 23 -23.54 13.09 4.79
CA MET A 23 -24.46 11.94 4.88
C MET A 23 -24.81 11.56 6.32
N MET A 24 -23.90 11.80 7.27
CA MET A 24 -24.12 11.54 8.69
C MET A 24 -24.79 12.70 9.44
N GLY A 25 -25.05 13.83 8.75
CA GLY A 25 -25.65 15.02 9.34
C GLY A 25 -24.69 15.80 10.24
N HIS A 26 -23.38 15.63 10.08
CA HIS A 26 -22.39 16.37 10.85
C HIS A 26 -22.19 17.77 10.28
N THR A 27 -22.22 18.79 11.13
CA THR A 27 -21.94 20.20 10.78
C THR A 27 -20.44 20.45 10.57
N SER A 28 -19.58 19.57 11.11
CA SER A 28 -18.13 19.61 10.96
C SER A 28 -17.57 18.22 10.68
N ILE A 29 -16.42 18.15 10.01
CA ILE A 29 -15.77 16.87 9.69
C ILE A 29 -15.00 16.27 10.87
N SER A 30 -14.86 16.99 11.99
CA SER A 30 -13.99 16.58 13.11
C SER A 30 -14.37 15.23 13.71
N SER A 31 -15.67 14.94 13.82
CA SER A 31 -16.14 13.63 14.28
C SER A 31 -15.95 12.51 13.26
N THR A 32 -15.83 12.85 11.97
CA THR A 32 -15.61 11.92 10.85
C THR A 32 -14.12 11.65 10.63
N GLN A 33 -13.21 12.56 11.05
CA GLN A 33 -11.76 12.44 10.89
C GLN A 33 -11.16 11.18 11.53
N ILE A 34 -11.78 10.64 12.57
CA ILE A 34 -11.36 9.38 13.19
C ILE A 34 -11.35 8.21 12.19
N TYR A 35 -12.18 8.25 11.15
CA TYR A 35 -12.22 7.21 10.12
C TYR A 35 -11.03 7.30 9.15
N ALA A 36 -10.52 8.50 8.87
CA ALA A 36 -9.40 8.69 7.94
C ALA A 36 -8.09 8.13 8.51
N GLN A 37 -7.84 8.30 9.81
CA GLN A 37 -6.67 7.73 10.48
C GLN A 37 -6.63 6.20 10.41
N ILE A 38 -7.79 5.54 10.42
CA ILE A 38 -7.90 4.09 10.26
C ILE A 38 -7.52 3.69 8.83
N THR A 39 -7.94 4.47 7.83
CA THR A 39 -7.60 4.24 6.42
C THR A 39 -6.11 4.42 6.15
N ASP A 40 -5.46 5.42 6.74
CA ASP A 40 -4.02 5.66 6.57
C ASP A 40 -3.18 4.46 7.05
N ASN A 41 -3.50 3.91 8.23
CA ASN A 41 -2.83 2.71 8.75
C ASN A 41 -3.00 1.51 7.81
N LYS A 42 -4.19 1.35 7.21
CA LYS A 42 -4.47 0.27 6.27
C LYS A 42 -3.70 0.42 4.96
N ILE A 43 -3.54 1.64 4.46
CA ILE A 43 -2.72 1.91 3.26
C ILE A 43 -1.25 1.56 3.54
N LEU A 44 -0.72 2.00 4.68
CA LEU A 44 0.66 1.69 5.07
C LEU A 44 0.90 0.18 5.18
N GLU A 45 -0.02 -0.55 5.82
CA GLU A 45 0.05 -2.00 5.95
C GLU A 45 0.03 -2.71 4.58
N GLU A 46 -0.85 -2.28 3.67
CA GLU A 46 -0.92 -2.83 2.31
C GLU A 46 0.35 -2.50 1.49
N MET A 47 0.93 -1.30 1.62
CA MET A 47 2.19 -0.94 0.97
C MET A 47 3.37 -1.77 1.49
N ASP A 48 3.47 -1.94 2.81
CA ASP A 48 4.47 -2.80 3.43
C ASP A 48 4.33 -4.25 2.96
N ARG A 49 3.09 -4.73 2.81
CA ARG A 49 2.80 -6.07 2.27
C ARG A 49 3.20 -6.20 0.81
N LEU A 50 2.95 -5.19 -0.02
CA LEU A 50 3.37 -5.16 -1.42
C LEU A 50 4.89 -5.17 -1.54
N ILE A 51 5.59 -4.35 -0.77
CA ILE A 51 7.07 -4.32 -0.73
C ILE A 51 7.62 -5.69 -0.36
N ARG A 52 7.09 -6.35 0.68
CA ARG A 52 7.51 -7.71 1.07
C ARG A 52 7.31 -8.74 -0.04
N LYS A 53 6.18 -8.68 -0.77
CA LYS A 53 5.91 -9.58 -1.91
C LYS A 53 6.89 -9.36 -3.06
N HIS A 54 7.21 -8.11 -3.37
CA HIS A 54 8.15 -7.80 -4.45
C HIS A 54 9.62 -8.08 -4.05
N GLN A 55 9.95 -8.08 -2.77
CA GLN A 55 11.28 -8.51 -2.28
C GLN A 55 11.50 -10.04 -2.41
N THR A 56 10.44 -10.85 -2.41
CA THR A 56 10.56 -12.31 -2.59
C THR A 56 10.74 -12.75 -4.04
N GLU A 57 10.49 -11.89 -5.03
CA GLU A 57 10.62 -12.22 -6.46
C GLU A 57 11.99 -11.79 -7.04
N GLU A 58 12.70 -10.85 -6.41
CA GLU A 58 14.05 -10.38 -6.79
C GLU A 58 15.18 -11.17 -6.08
N THR A 59 14.94 -12.42 -5.66
CA THR A 59 15.96 -13.35 -5.15
C THR A 59 15.80 -14.74 -5.78
N SER A 60 15.61 -14.81 -7.10
CA SER A 60 15.82 -16.07 -7.83
C SER A 60 16.76 -15.94 -9.04
N LEU A 61 17.40 -14.78 -9.22
CA LEU A 61 18.49 -14.61 -10.18
C LEU A 61 19.79 -14.33 -9.42
N SER A 62 20.46 -15.40 -9.00
CA SER A 62 21.88 -15.34 -8.65
C SER A 62 22.66 -16.27 -9.59
N PRO A 63 23.97 -16.13 -9.70
CA PRO A 63 24.71 -14.99 -10.22
C PRO A 63 25.48 -15.42 -11.48
N ILE A 64 25.56 -14.59 -12.54
CA ILE A 64 26.57 -14.87 -13.57
C ILE A 64 27.92 -14.57 -12.93
N SER A 65 28.59 -15.62 -12.45
CA SER A 65 29.99 -15.61 -12.08
C SER A 65 30.79 -15.01 -13.24
N THR A 66 31.22 -13.77 -13.11
CA THR A 66 32.08 -13.09 -14.08
C THR A 66 33.52 -13.60 -14.06
N HIS A 67 33.79 -14.79 -13.51
CA HIS A 67 35.13 -15.39 -13.51
C HIS A 67 35.42 -16.28 -14.73
N ASP A 68 34.45 -16.60 -15.59
CA ASP A 68 34.67 -17.50 -16.73
C ASP A 68 34.70 -16.83 -18.12
N ILE A 69 34.53 -15.50 -18.20
CA ILE A 69 34.35 -14.81 -19.51
C ILE A 69 35.67 -14.35 -20.15
N ALA A 70 36.79 -14.35 -19.43
CA ALA A 70 38.06 -13.85 -19.96
C ALA A 70 39.19 -14.89 -19.88
N THR A 71 39.23 -15.85 -20.81
CA THR A 71 40.51 -16.49 -21.24
C THR A 71 40.42 -17.42 -22.46
N LYS A 72 39.24 -17.67 -23.05
CA LYS A 72 39.19 -18.28 -24.38
C LYS A 72 39.01 -17.20 -25.45
N ASP A 73 39.87 -17.25 -26.45
CA ASP A 73 39.76 -16.60 -27.75
C ASP A 73 40.48 -15.26 -28.00
N ILE A 74 41.60 -15.00 -27.32
CA ILE A 74 42.65 -14.12 -27.89
C ILE A 74 44.03 -14.74 -27.63
N LYS A 75 44.51 -15.57 -28.56
CA LYS A 75 45.80 -15.43 -29.26
C LYS A 75 46.07 -16.63 -30.17
N LEU A 76 45.84 -16.44 -31.48
CA LEU A 76 46.73 -16.97 -32.52
C LEU A 76 48.05 -16.19 -32.46
#